data_AF-A0A178M4Y9-F1
#
_entry.id   AF-A0A178M4Y9-F1
#
_cell.length_a   1.000
_cell.length_b   1.000
_cell.length_c   1.000
_cell.angle_alpha   90.00
_cell.angle_beta   90.00
_cell.angle_gamma   90.00
#
_symmetry.space_group_name_H-M   'P 1'
#
loop_
_entity.id
_entity.type
_entity.pdbx_description
1 polymer ?
#
loop_
_entity_poly.entity_id
_entity_poly.type
_entity_poly.pdbx_seq_one_letter_code
_entity_poly.pdbx_strand_id
1 'polypeptide(L)'
;MGRMTRHKESTMKLKSLVLAILLLAAPALAQPTVVDRNYEAEKAAEISTAKLQLATQPGSTAVQELNEAENTLRHLKETKATDQRRKLAAELEMAISRLKIAAGAGAMRP
;
A
#
# COMPACT_ATOMS: atom_id res chain seq x y z
N MET A 1 45.00 48.57 -18.48
CA MET A 1 44.89 47.28 -17.73
C MET A 1 44.56 47.62 -16.28
N GLY A 2 43.58 47.10 -15.56
CA GLY A 2 42.68 45.97 -15.80
C GLY A 2 41.31 46.17 -15.13
N ARG A 3 40.34 45.50 -15.75
CA ARG A 3 38.99 45.09 -15.35
C ARG A 3 38.98 44.49 -13.92
N MET A 4 37.89 44.34 -13.16
CA MET A 4 36.45 44.52 -13.33
C MET A 4 35.78 44.22 -11.96
N THR A 5 34.69 44.94 -11.70
CA THR A 5 33.39 44.49 -11.14
C THR A 5 33.28 43.86 -9.76
N ARG A 6 32.54 44.62 -8.92
CA ARG A 6 31.58 44.15 -7.91
C ARG A 6 30.78 42.92 -8.39
N HIS A 7 30.61 41.94 -7.50
CA HIS A 7 29.46 41.03 -7.48
C HIS A 7 28.84 41.20 -6.10
N LYS A 8 27.82 42.06 -5.92
CA LYS A 8 26.40 41.93 -6.29
C LYS A 8 25.80 40.61 -5.81
N GLU A 9 25.00 40.77 -4.77
CA GLU A 9 24.07 39.83 -4.15
C GLU A 9 23.28 39.01 -5.18
N SER A 10 23.09 37.72 -4.91
CA SER A 10 21.96 36.98 -5.46
C SER A 10 21.32 36.15 -4.37
N THR A 11 20.40 36.85 -3.71
CA THR A 11 19.44 36.40 -2.73
C THR A 11 18.48 35.36 -3.33
N MET A 12 18.23 34.32 -2.54
CA MET A 12 16.87 33.82 -2.28
C MET A 12 15.95 33.56 -3.50
N LYS A 13 16.38 32.76 -4.49
CA LYS A 13 15.46 32.25 -5.53
C LYS A 13 15.41 30.72 -5.68
N LEU A 14 16.03 29.96 -4.78
CA LEU A 14 16.00 28.50 -4.86
C LEU A 14 14.88 27.83 -4.06
N LYS A 15 14.24 28.56 -3.12
CA LYS A 15 13.28 27.94 -2.17
C LYS A 15 11.84 27.87 -2.68
N SER A 16 11.50 28.57 -3.77
CA SER A 16 10.11 28.63 -4.26
C SER A 16 9.76 27.56 -5.30
N LEU A 17 10.70 26.74 -5.77
CA LEU A 17 10.41 25.72 -6.80
C LEU A 17 9.97 24.37 -6.21
N VAL A 18 10.16 24.13 -4.90
CA VAL A 18 9.83 22.84 -4.28
C VAL A 18 8.32 22.71 -4.00
N LEU A 19 7.61 23.82 -3.85
CA LEU A 19 6.19 23.81 -3.45
C LEU A 19 5.21 23.49 -4.59
N ALA A 20 5.64 23.63 -5.86
CA ALA A 20 4.77 23.43 -7.02
C ALA A 20 4.64 21.96 -7.47
N ILE A 21 5.52 21.07 -7.03
CA ILE A 21 5.53 19.66 -7.45
C ILE A 21 4.58 18.80 -6.58
N LEU A 22 4.19 19.28 -5.39
CA LEU A 22 3.31 18.55 -4.46
C LEU A 22 1.82 18.57 -4.84
N LEU A 23 1.41 19.35 -5.85
CA LEU A 23 0.01 19.48 -6.29
C LEU A 23 -0.36 18.55 -7.46
N LEU A 24 0.57 17.71 -7.91
CA LEU A 24 0.33 16.63 -8.89
C LEU A 24 0.11 15.26 -8.21
N ALA A 25 -0.35 15.24 -6.95
CA ALA A 25 -0.96 14.05 -6.38
C ALA A 25 -2.29 13.81 -7.09
N ALA A 26 -2.20 13.33 -8.32
CA ALA A 26 -3.31 12.85 -9.10
C ALA A 26 -4.11 11.88 -8.20
N PRO A 27 -5.45 11.95 -8.21
CA PRO A 27 -6.19 10.76 -7.86
C PRO A 27 -5.79 9.74 -8.95
N ALA A 28 -4.92 8.80 -8.59
CA ALA A 28 -4.76 7.57 -9.36
C ALA A 28 -6.11 6.85 -9.23
N LEU A 29 -7.08 7.30 -10.01
CA LEU A 29 -8.39 6.70 -10.17
C LEU A 29 -8.13 5.27 -10.61
N ALA A 30 -8.32 4.35 -9.67
CA ALA A 30 -8.46 2.90 -9.82
C ALA A 30 -8.07 2.40 -11.22
N GLN A 31 -6.76 2.30 -11.47
CA GLN A 31 -6.32 1.50 -12.61
C GLN A 31 -6.83 0.08 -12.35
N PRO A 32 -7.44 -0.60 -13.33
CA PRO A 32 -7.89 -1.96 -13.15
C PRO A 32 -6.67 -2.84 -12.82
N THR A 33 -6.49 -3.15 -11.54
CA THR A 33 -5.39 -3.99 -11.07
C THR A 33 -5.54 -5.34 -11.75
N VAL A 34 -4.50 -5.77 -12.46
CA VAL A 34 -4.50 -7.09 -13.11
C VAL A 34 -4.39 -8.13 -12.00
N VAL A 35 -5.45 -8.93 -11.83
CA VAL A 35 -5.51 -9.98 -10.81
C VAL A 35 -4.89 -11.27 -11.37
N ASP A 36 -3.56 -11.27 -11.45
CA ASP A 36 -2.74 -12.37 -11.94
C ASP A 36 -2.04 -13.14 -10.80
N ARG A 37 -1.11 -14.04 -11.15
CA ARG A 37 -0.36 -14.83 -10.16
C ARG A 37 0.62 -14.00 -9.32
N ASN A 38 1.10 -12.87 -9.84
CA ASN A 38 1.98 -11.98 -9.08
C ASN A 38 1.17 -11.29 -7.99
N TYR A 39 -0.03 -10.79 -8.35
CA TYR A 39 -0.98 -10.27 -7.36
C TYR A 39 -1.28 -11.30 -6.27
N GLU A 40 -1.58 -12.55 -6.64
CA GLU A 40 -1.83 -13.63 -5.67
C GLU A 40 -0.62 -13.91 -4.76
N ALA A 41 0.60 -13.84 -5.31
CA ALA A 41 1.85 -14.05 -4.55
C ALA A 41 2.12 -12.90 -3.58
N GLU A 42 1.91 -11.66 -4.01
CA GLU A 42 2.02 -10.47 -3.16
C GLU A 42 1.02 -10.55 -1.99
N LYS A 43 -0.25 -10.85 -2.26
CA LYS A 43 -1.25 -11.01 -1.20
C LYS A 43 -0.95 -12.17 -0.26
N ALA A 44 -0.40 -13.27 -0.77
CA ALA A 44 0.09 -14.36 0.08
C ALA A 44 1.22 -13.91 1.01
N ALA A 45 2.16 -13.09 0.51
CA ALA A 45 3.26 -12.55 1.31
C ALA A 45 2.76 -11.58 2.39
N GLU A 46 1.79 -10.73 2.06
CA GLU A 46 1.14 -9.84 3.05
C GLU A 46 0.47 -10.64 4.18
N ILE A 47 -0.30 -11.68 3.84
CA ILE A 47 -0.93 -12.59 4.81
C ILE A 47 0.12 -13.29 5.65
N SER A 48 1.19 -13.80 5.03
CA SER A 48 2.28 -14.47 5.75
C SER A 48 2.96 -13.53 6.75
N THR A 49 3.16 -12.26 6.37
CA THR A 49 3.76 -11.25 7.27
C THR A 49 2.85 -11.01 8.48
N ALA A 50 1.55 -10.83 8.26
CA ALA A 50 0.59 -10.67 9.35
C ALA A 50 0.52 -11.91 10.25
N LYS A 51 0.58 -13.11 9.68
CA LYS A 51 0.61 -14.38 10.43
C LYS A 51 1.82 -14.48 11.35
N LEU A 52 2.99 -14.05 10.90
CA LEU A 52 4.20 -13.97 11.73
C LEU A 52 4.05 -12.97 12.88
N GLN A 53 3.41 -11.82 12.63
CA GLN A 53 3.13 -10.84 13.69
C GLN A 53 2.18 -11.43 14.74
N LEU A 54 1.11 -12.11 14.31
CA LEU A 54 0.16 -12.76 15.21
C LEU A 54 0.76 -13.90 16.05
N ALA A 55 1.80 -14.56 15.55
CA ALA A 55 2.53 -15.54 16.35
C ALA A 55 3.23 -14.91 17.57
N THR A 56 3.55 -13.61 17.50
CA THR A 56 4.16 -12.87 18.62
C THR A 56 3.13 -12.16 19.50
N GLN A 57 2.00 -11.75 18.92
CA GLN A 57 0.91 -11.07 19.61
C GLN A 57 -0.44 -11.63 19.13
N PRO A 58 -0.91 -12.75 19.72
CA PRO A 58 -2.15 -13.37 19.30
C PRO A 58 -3.36 -12.53 19.74
N GLY A 59 -4.29 -12.33 18.80
CA GLY A 59 -5.59 -11.68 19.06
C GLY A 59 -6.70 -12.45 18.37
N SER A 60 -7.81 -12.73 19.07
CA SER A 60 -8.92 -13.53 18.54
C SER A 60 -9.52 -12.93 17.25
N THR A 61 -9.76 -11.62 17.24
CA THR A 61 -10.23 -10.89 16.05
C THR A 61 -9.24 -11.03 14.90
N ALA A 62 -7.94 -10.91 15.17
CA ALA A 62 -6.94 -10.97 14.11
C ALA A 62 -6.79 -12.39 13.53
N VAL A 63 -6.97 -13.44 14.34
CA VAL A 63 -7.01 -14.82 13.85
C VAL A 63 -8.24 -15.06 12.97
N GLN A 64 -9.39 -14.47 13.31
CA GLN A 64 -10.59 -14.53 12.47
C GLN A 64 -10.36 -13.87 11.11
N GLU A 65 -9.81 -12.65 11.09
CA GLU A 65 -9.51 -11.93 9.84
C GLU A 65 -8.43 -12.65 9.02
N LEU A 66 -7.46 -13.31 9.69
CA LEU A 66 -6.45 -14.13 9.01
C LEU A 66 -7.11 -15.29 8.26
N ASN A 67 -8.03 -16.02 8.92
CA ASN A 67 -8.74 -17.13 8.30
C ASN A 67 -9.60 -16.66 7.12
N GLU A 68 -10.25 -15.50 7.23
CA GLU A 68 -11.03 -14.92 6.13
C GLU A 68 -10.12 -14.56 4.94
N ALA A 69 -8.99 -13.90 5.19
CA ALA A 69 -8.03 -13.56 4.13
C ALA A 69 -7.45 -14.82 3.44
N GLU A 70 -7.08 -15.86 4.20
CA GLU A 70 -6.59 -17.13 3.65
C GLU A 70 -7.67 -17.83 2.81
N ASN A 71 -8.92 -17.83 3.27
CA ASN A 71 -10.04 -18.42 2.54
C ASN A 71 -10.32 -17.67 1.23
N THR A 72 -10.40 -16.35 1.27
CA THR A 72 -10.65 -15.52 0.09
C THR A 72 -9.53 -15.64 -0.94
N LEU A 73 -8.26 -15.69 -0.49
CA LEU A 73 -7.12 -15.93 -1.40
C LEU A 73 -7.18 -17.30 -2.08
N ARG A 74 -7.60 -18.35 -1.36
CA ARG A 74 -7.81 -19.68 -1.94
C ARG A 74 -8.92 -19.65 -3.00
N HIS A 75 -10.06 -19.05 -2.68
CA HIS A 75 -11.17 -18.89 -3.62
C HIS A 75 -10.74 -18.07 -4.85
N LEU A 76 -9.93 -17.04 -4.67
CA LEU A 76 -9.39 -16.24 -5.77
C LEU A 76 -8.57 -17.09 -6.73
N LYS A 77 -7.67 -17.94 -6.21
CA LYS A 77 -6.82 -18.85 -7.00
C LYS A 77 -7.62 -19.90 -7.79
N GLU A 78 -8.71 -20.38 -7.22
CA GLU A 78 -9.57 -21.40 -7.83
C GLU A 78 -10.53 -20.81 -8.87
N THR A 79 -10.88 -19.53 -8.73
CA THR A 79 -11.84 -18.85 -9.61
C THR A 79 -11.21 -18.47 -10.94
N LYS A 80 -11.86 -18.86 -12.04
CA LYS A 80 -11.44 -18.56 -13.43
C LYS A 80 -12.12 -17.33 -14.04
N ALA A 81 -13.36 -17.04 -13.63
CA ALA A 81 -14.13 -15.94 -14.19
C ALA A 81 -13.57 -14.59 -13.74
N THR A 82 -13.14 -13.76 -14.70
CA THR A 82 -12.41 -12.50 -14.44
C THR A 82 -13.18 -11.54 -13.52
N ASP A 83 -14.48 -11.38 -13.71
CA ASP A 83 -15.26 -10.45 -12.88
C ASP A 83 -15.42 -10.94 -11.44
N GLN A 84 -15.57 -12.27 -11.25
CA GLN A 84 -15.57 -12.86 -9.92
C GLN A 84 -14.19 -12.75 -9.26
N ARG A 85 -13.10 -12.94 -10.02
CA ARG A 85 -11.73 -12.73 -9.51
C ARG A 85 -11.53 -11.29 -9.03
N ARG A 86 -12.01 -10.29 -9.78
CA ARG A 86 -11.94 -8.87 -9.36
C ARG A 86 -12.71 -8.63 -8.06
N LYS A 87 -13.91 -9.20 -7.93
CA LYS A 87 -14.70 -9.10 -6.70
C LYS A 87 -13.96 -9.73 -5.51
N LEU A 88 -13.44 -10.94 -5.69
CA LEU A 88 -12.65 -11.64 -4.66
C LEU A 88 -11.37 -10.89 -4.30
N ALA A 89 -10.72 -10.21 -5.27
CA ALA A 89 -9.56 -9.36 -5.00
C ALA A 89 -9.92 -8.18 -4.09
N ALA A 90 -11.04 -7.50 -4.35
CA ALA A 90 -11.51 -6.42 -3.47
C ALA A 90 -11.89 -6.94 -2.07
N GLU A 91 -12.57 -8.08 -1.97
CA GLU A 91 -12.89 -8.73 -0.70
C GLU A 91 -11.61 -9.12 0.07
N LEU A 92 -10.60 -9.64 -0.64
CA LEU A 92 -9.30 -10.00 -0.07
C LEU A 92 -8.55 -8.78 0.46
N GLU A 93 -8.54 -7.66 -0.27
CA GLU A 93 -7.91 -6.42 0.18
C GLU A 93 -8.55 -5.86 1.44
N MET A 94 -9.89 -5.94 1.54
CA MET A 94 -10.61 -5.56 2.76
C MET A 94 -10.24 -6.47 3.94
N ALA A 95 -10.23 -7.79 3.74
CA ALA A 95 -9.87 -8.75 4.78
C ALA A 95 -8.41 -8.55 5.26
N ILE A 96 -7.46 -8.36 4.34
CA ILE A 96 -6.06 -8.08 4.67
C ILE A 96 -5.93 -6.74 5.42
N SER A 97 -6.71 -5.72 5.06
CA SER A 97 -6.71 -4.44 5.76
C SER A 97 -7.20 -4.58 7.20
N ARG A 98 -8.31 -5.28 7.42
CA ARG A 98 -8.83 -5.57 8.76
C ARG A 98 -7.85 -6.40 9.59
N LEU A 99 -7.23 -7.41 8.96
CA LEU A 99 -6.17 -8.21 9.57
C LEU A 99 -5.00 -7.35 10.05
N LYS A 100 -4.49 -6.44 9.21
CA LYS A 100 -3.39 -5.53 9.59
C LYS A 100 -3.76 -4.62 10.75
N ILE A 101 -4.99 -4.12 10.78
CA ILE A 101 -5.48 -3.30 11.90
C ILE A 101 -5.53 -4.14 13.18
N ALA A 102 -6.13 -5.33 13.11
CA ALA A 102 -6.28 -6.23 14.26
C ALA A 102 -4.93 -6.80 14.78
N ALA A 103 -3.96 -6.97 13.88
CA ALA A 103 -2.59 -7.39 14.21
C ALA A 103 -1.71 -6.23 14.74
N GLY A 104 -2.25 -5.01 14.88
CA GLY A 104 -1.52 -3.85 15.37
C GLY A 104 -0.61 -3.17 14.34
N ALA A 105 -0.54 -3.66 13.10
CA ALA A 105 0.23 -3.04 12.01
C ALA A 105 -0.42 -1.74 11.49
N GLY A 106 -1.73 -1.53 11.74
CA GLY A 106 -2.44 -0.28 11.44
C GLY A 106 -2.32 0.80 12.52
N ALA A 107 -1.79 0.47 13.70
CA ALA A 107 -1.58 1.40 14.80
C ALA A 107 -0.15 1.96 14.74
N MET A 108 0.12 2.79 13.74
CA MET A 108 1.25 3.72 13.81
C MET A 108 0.93 4.69 14.96
N ARG A 109 1.74 4.59 16.02
CA ARG A 109 1.72 5.38 17.26
C ARG A 109 1.82 6.90 16.95
N PRO A 110 1.27 7.78 17.82
CA PRO A 110 1.22 9.23 17.63
C PRO A 110 2.60 9.88 17.46
#